data_AF-A0A1C3U1L6-F1
#
_entry.id   AF-A0A1C3U1L6-F1
#
_cell.length_a   1.000
_cell.length_b   1.000
_cell.length_c   1.000
_cell.angle_alpha   90.00
_cell.angle_beta   90.00
_cell.angle_gamma   90.00
#
_symmetry.space_group_name_H-M   'P 1'
#
loop_
_entity.id
_entity.type
_entity.pdbx_description
1 polymer ?
#
loop_
_entity_poly.entity_id
_entity_poly.type
_entity_poly.pdbx_seq_one_letter_code
_entity_poly.pdbx_strand_id
1 'polypeptide(L)'
;MNEFQIGTETVAGGHLGWIRKVHRATNEILRDNRGEPIVFATQDAAKAAAGEAMVAYLNTPMLRDGARVEAFSKAAAFFKPRSAKVADTTQGVV
;
A
#
# COMPACT_ATOMS: atom_id res chain seq x y z
N MET A 1 -25.13 -4.02 -10.91
CA MET A 1 -24.13 -3.05 -11.41
C MET A 1 -22.77 -3.48 -10.89
N ASN A 2 -21.73 -3.45 -11.74
CA ASN A 2 -20.37 -3.82 -11.34
C ASN A 2 -19.62 -2.57 -10.92
N GLU A 3 -19.30 -2.45 -9.63
CA GLU A 3 -18.61 -1.28 -9.06
C GLU A 3 -17.36 -1.69 -8.30
N PHE A 4 -16.38 -0.77 -8.27
CA PHE A 4 -15.24 -0.88 -7.36
C PHE A 4 -15.69 -0.53 -5.96
N GLN A 5 -15.36 -1.38 -4.99
CA GLN A 5 -15.63 -1.12 -3.59
C GLN A 5 -14.43 -1.52 -2.74
N ILE A 6 -14.32 -0.86 -1.60
CA ILE A 6 -13.42 -1.28 -0.53
C ILE A 6 -14.25 -1.43 0.74
N GLY A 7 -13.83 -2.32 1.63
CA GLY A 7 -14.48 -2.45 2.90
C GLY A 7 -13.65 -3.22 3.91
N THR A 8 -14.28 -3.44 5.05
CA THR A 8 -13.67 -4.10 6.20
C THR A 8 -14.62 -5.15 6.75
N GLU A 9 -14.08 -6.20 7.32
CA GLU A 9 -14.83 -7.25 8.00
C GLU A 9 -14.20 -7.50 9.38
N THR A 10 -15.03 -7.54 10.42
CA THR A 10 -14.56 -7.80 11.79
C THR A 10 -14.36 -9.30 11.99
N VAL A 11 -13.19 -9.68 12.51
CA VAL A 11 -12.80 -11.07 12.76
C VAL A 11 -12.22 -11.25 14.16
N ALA A 12 -12.02 -12.49 14.59
CA ALA A 12 -11.32 -12.77 15.83
C ALA A 12 -9.92 -12.14 15.80
N GLY A 13 -9.64 -11.22 16.72
CA GLY A 13 -8.35 -10.54 16.82
C GLY A 13 -8.18 -9.27 15.99
N GLY A 14 -9.22 -8.79 15.28
CA GLY A 14 -9.15 -7.49 14.61
C GLY A 14 -10.07 -7.34 13.40
N HIS A 15 -9.55 -6.75 12.34
CA HIS A 15 -10.30 -6.42 11.13
C HIS A 15 -9.55 -6.87 9.87
N LEU A 16 -10.25 -7.50 8.95
CA LEU A 16 -9.77 -7.77 7.60
C LEU A 16 -10.12 -6.59 6.70
N GLY A 17 -9.21 -6.24 5.79
CA GLY A 17 -9.51 -5.36 4.65
C GLY A 17 -9.88 -6.21 3.43
N TRP A 18 -10.79 -5.71 2.59
CA TRP A 18 -11.11 -6.34 1.31
C TRP A 18 -11.37 -5.33 0.19
N ILE A 19 -11.13 -5.75 -1.04
CA ILE A 19 -11.42 -4.99 -2.26
C ILE A 19 -12.39 -5.76 -3.15
N ARG A 20 -13.28 -5.06 -3.86
CA ARG A 20 -14.14 -5.63 -4.90
C ARG A 20 -13.78 -5.03 -6.24
N LYS A 21 -13.52 -5.89 -7.21
CA LYS A 21 -13.17 -5.51 -8.59
C LYS A 21 -14.41 -5.61 -9.46
N VAL A 22 -14.56 -4.69 -10.41
CA VAL A 22 -15.72 -4.68 -11.34
C VAL A 22 -15.94 -5.99 -12.09
N HIS A 23 -14.88 -6.75 -12.39
CA HIS A 23 -14.97 -8.01 -13.14
C HIS A 23 -15.04 -9.25 -12.24
N ARG A 24 -15.09 -9.08 -10.91
CA ARG A 24 -15.18 -10.18 -9.94
C ARG A 24 -16.47 -10.04 -9.13
N ALA A 25 -17.17 -11.16 -8.97
CA ALA A 25 -18.40 -11.22 -8.17
C ALA A 25 -18.13 -11.26 -6.66
N THR A 26 -16.89 -11.56 -6.25
CA THR A 26 -16.51 -11.80 -4.86
C THR A 26 -15.54 -10.74 -4.33
N ASN A 27 -15.64 -10.49 -3.03
CA ASN A 27 -14.69 -9.63 -2.32
C ASN A 27 -13.35 -10.36 -2.16
N GLU A 28 -12.26 -9.66 -2.45
CA GLU A 28 -10.89 -10.17 -2.33
C GLU A 28 -10.27 -9.63 -1.04
N ILE A 29 -10.00 -10.54 -0.11
CA ILE A 29 -9.38 -10.23 1.18
C ILE A 29 -7.89 -9.92 0.97
N LEU A 30 -7.39 -8.89 1.66
CA LEU A 30 -5.97 -8.57 1.65
C LEU A 30 -5.15 -9.68 2.28
N ARG A 31 -4.08 -10.07 1.59
CA ARG A 31 -3.20 -11.16 1.99
C ARG A 31 -1.76 -10.70 2.05
N ASP A 32 -0.99 -11.32 2.93
CA ASP A 32 0.45 -11.11 3.02
C ASP A 32 1.19 -11.81 1.87
N ASN A 33 2.53 -11.72 1.88
CA ASN A 33 3.38 -12.34 0.87
C ASN A 33 3.34 -13.87 0.87
N ARG A 34 2.76 -14.49 1.91
CA ARG A 34 2.57 -15.94 2.05
C ARG A 34 1.18 -16.36 1.55
N GLY A 35 0.31 -15.41 1.24
CA GLY A 35 -1.06 -15.64 0.83
C GLY A 35 -2.05 -15.75 2.00
N GLU A 36 -1.61 -15.45 3.23
CA GLU A 36 -2.44 -15.51 4.44
C GLU A 36 -3.19 -14.19 4.65
N PRO A 37 -4.45 -14.21 5.13
CA PRO A 37 -5.20 -12.98 5.41
C PRO A 37 -4.52 -12.07 6.43
N ILE A 38 -4.45 -10.77 6.13
CA ILE A 38 -3.89 -9.78 7.07
C ILE A 38 -4.97 -9.30 8.02
N VAL A 39 -4.79 -9.55 9.32
CA VAL A 39 -5.65 -9.03 10.38
C VAL A 39 -5.04 -7.74 10.93
N PHE A 40 -5.75 -6.63 10.73
CA PHE A 40 -5.37 -5.32 11.26
C PHE A 40 -5.97 -5.08 12.64
N ALA A 41 -5.24 -4.37 13.50
CA ALA A 41 -5.70 -4.07 14.86
C ALA A 41 -6.93 -3.15 14.88
N THR A 42 -7.12 -2.30 13.88
CA THR A 42 -8.23 -1.33 13.81
C THR A 42 -8.93 -1.36 12.45
N GLN A 43 -10.20 -0.99 12.44
CA GLN A 43 -11.00 -0.87 11.23
C GLN A 43 -10.41 0.17 10.26
N ASP A 44 -9.95 1.31 10.78
CA ASP A 44 -9.35 2.36 9.96
C ASP A 44 -8.08 1.88 9.26
N ALA A 45 -7.24 1.11 9.94
CA ALA A 45 -6.04 0.53 9.35
C ALA A 45 -6.40 -0.48 8.24
N ALA A 46 -7.40 -1.34 8.47
CA ALA A 46 -7.89 -2.27 7.46
C ALA A 46 -8.45 -1.55 6.22
N LYS A 47 -9.19 -0.45 6.43
CA LYS A 47 -9.78 0.35 5.36
C LYS A 47 -8.73 1.10 4.56
N ALA A 48 -7.73 1.70 5.24
CA ALA A 48 -6.61 2.36 4.60
C ALA A 48 -5.83 1.38 3.71
N ALA A 49 -5.50 0.19 4.24
CA ALA A 49 -4.81 -0.85 3.49
C ALA A 49 -5.64 -1.34 2.28
N ALA A 50 -6.97 -1.45 2.43
CA ALA A 50 -7.86 -1.81 1.31
C ALA A 50 -7.87 -0.73 0.22
N GLY A 51 -7.83 0.55 0.61
CA GLY A 51 -7.68 1.66 -0.31
C GLY A 51 -6.35 1.62 -1.06
N GLU A 52 -5.24 1.41 -0.36
CA GLU A 52 -3.91 1.28 -0.97
C GLU A 52 -3.84 0.10 -1.94
N ALA A 53 -4.40 -1.05 -1.57
CA ALA A 53 -4.48 -2.21 -2.44
C ALA A 53 -5.33 -1.94 -3.70
N MET A 54 -6.43 -1.20 -3.58
CA MET A 54 -7.23 -0.77 -4.72
C MET A 54 -6.43 0.16 -5.64
N VAL A 55 -5.71 1.14 -5.08
CA VAL A 55 -4.85 2.04 -5.86
C VAL A 55 -3.75 1.27 -6.57
N ALA A 56 -3.10 0.32 -5.90
CA ALA A 56 -2.09 -0.54 -6.51
C ALA A 56 -2.67 -1.38 -7.64
N TYR A 57 -3.87 -1.95 -7.45
CA TYR A 57 -4.58 -2.70 -8.48
C TYR A 57 -4.91 -1.83 -9.71
N LEU A 58 -5.43 -0.62 -9.51
CA LEU A 58 -5.78 0.29 -10.61
C LEU A 58 -4.56 0.82 -11.36
N ASN A 59 -3.42 0.97 -10.66
CA ASN A 59 -2.16 1.42 -11.25
C ASN A 59 -1.25 0.27 -11.69
N THR A 60 -1.70 -0.97 -11.57
CA THR A 60 -0.93 -2.11 -12.09
C THR A 60 -0.82 -1.91 -13.61
N PRO A 61 0.40 -1.80 -14.16
CA PRO A 61 0.58 -1.58 -15.59
C PRO A 61 -0.23 -2.63 -16.35
N MET A 62 -1.11 -2.20 -17.25
CA MET A 62 -1.86 -3.13 -18.08
C MET A 62 -0.83 -3.96 -18.86
N LEU A 63 -0.71 -5.25 -18.51
CA LEU A 63 0.10 -6.20 -19.26
C LEU A 63 -0.53 -6.30 -20.65
N ARG A 64 0.01 -5.57 -21.62
CA ARG A 64 -0.21 -5.86 -23.03
C ARG A 64 0.62 -7.10 -23.34
N ASP A 65 -0.03 -8.25 -23.21
CA ASP A 65 0.46 -9.57 -23.60
C ASP A 65 1.77 -10.05 -22.94
N GLY A 66 1.70 -10.39 -21.65
CA GLY A 66 2.58 -11.40 -21.04
C GLY A 66 4.05 -11.03 -20.76
N ALA A 67 4.57 -9.90 -21.24
CA ALA A 67 5.92 -9.45 -20.91
C ALA A 67 5.91 -8.52 -19.69
N ARG A 68 6.48 -8.97 -18.57
CA ARG A 68 6.67 -8.18 -17.35
C ARG A 68 7.43 -6.90 -17.68
N VAL A 69 6.80 -5.74 -17.49
CA VAL A 69 7.53 -4.46 -17.43
C VAL A 69 7.97 -4.28 -15.98
N GLU A 70 9.28 -4.41 -15.73
CA GLU A 70 9.86 -4.02 -14.44
C GLU A 70 9.67 -2.51 -14.28
N ALA A 71 8.68 -2.12 -13.48
CA ALA A 71 8.47 -0.73 -13.13
C ALA A 71 9.52 -0.33 -12.09
N PHE A 72 10.60 0.29 -12.57
CA PHE A 72 11.49 1.11 -11.75
C PHE A 72 10.65 2.19 -11.05
N SER A 73 10.39 2.01 -9.76
CA SER A 73 9.74 2.99 -8.90
C SER A 73 10.56 4.29 -8.88
N LYS A 74 10.08 5.33 -9.57
CA LYS A 74 10.54 6.72 -9.43
C LYS A 74 10.18 7.33 -8.06
N ALA A 75 9.47 6.62 -7.19
CA ALA A 75 9.06 7.13 -5.89
C ALA A 75 10.25 7.29 -4.92
N ALA A 76 11.33 6.52 -5.11
CA ALA A 76 12.56 6.67 -4.31
C ALA A 76 13.27 8.02 -4.52
N ALA A 77 13.00 8.74 -5.63
CA ALA A 77 13.60 10.05 -5.88
C ALA A 77 12.98 11.19 -5.05
N PHE A 78 11.80 10.97 -4.46
CA PHE A 78 11.09 11.99 -3.68
C PHE A 78 11.40 11.95 -2.18
N PHE A 79 11.99 10.88 -1.68
CA PHE A 79 12.41 10.77 -0.28
C PHE A 79 13.93 10.93 -0.16
N LYS A 80 14.41 12.18 -0.20
CA LYS A 80 15.76 12.47 0.32
C LYS A 80 15.70 12.42 1.86
N PRO A 81 16.47 11.55 2.54
CA PRO A 81 16.63 11.67 3.98
C PRO A 81 17.33 13.00 4.27
N ARG A 82 16.72 13.80 5.15
CA ARG A 82 17.31 15.07 5.62
C ARG A 82 18.60 14.73 6.36
N SER A 83 19.75 15.12 5.82
CA SER A 83 21.04 14.96 6.47
C SER A 83 21.02 15.72 7.80
N ALA A 84 20.92 14.99 8.91
CA ALA A 84 21.21 15.52 10.23
C ALA A 84 22.71 15.79 10.30
N LYS A 85 23.13 17.01 9.95
CA LYS A 85 24.50 17.45 10.19
C LYS A 85 24.55 18.12 11.57
N VAL A 86 25.00 17.32 12.52
CA VAL A 86 25.55 17.74 13.81
C VAL A 86 26.82 18.56 13.56
N ALA A 87 26.96 19.69 14.26
CA ALA A 87 28.21 20.40 14.59
C ALA A 87 27.77 21.51 15.58
N ASP A 88 28.07 21.51 16.88
CA ASP A 88 29.31 21.28 17.63
C ASP A 88 30.47 22.20 17.21
N THR A 89 30.55 23.34 17.90
CA THR A 89 31.72 23.90 18.61
C THR A 89 32.78 24.79 17.90
N THR A 90 33.07 25.92 18.59
CA THR A 90 34.32 26.74 18.69
C THR A 90 34.77 27.79 17.66
N GLN A 91 35.00 29.00 18.22
CA GLN A 91 36.13 29.96 18.10
C GLN A 91 36.48 30.70 16.79
N GLY A 92 36.58 32.05 16.90
CA GLY A 92 37.84 32.78 16.69
C GLY A 92 37.99 33.75 15.49
N VAL A 93 38.00 35.07 15.80
CA VAL A 93 38.94 36.15 15.37
C VAL A 93 39.39 36.23 13.89
N VAL A 94 39.12 37.36 13.21
CA VAL A 94 40.03 38.49 12.89
C VAL A 94 39.19 39.74 12.61
#